data_AF-A0A959H142-F1
#
_entry.id   AF-A0A959H142-F1
#
_cell.length_a   1.000
_cell.length_b   1.000
_cell.length_c   1.000
_cell.angle_alpha   90.00
_cell.angle_beta   90.00
_cell.angle_gamma   90.00
#
_symmetry.space_group_name_H-M   'P 1'
#
loop_
_entity.id
_entity.type
_entity.pdbx_description
1 polymer ?
#
loop_
_entity_poly.entity_id
_entity_poly.type
_entity_poly.pdbx_seq_one_letter_code
_entity_poly.pdbx_strand_id
1 'polypeptide(L)' 'MVEDPQGPVQGDYRVVRGGSYFGSALNCRAASRHGHGPANRGSSFGFRLALSLQSVG' A
#
# COMPACT_ATOMS: atom_id res chain seq x y z
N MET A 1 1.96 19.90 -10.46
CA MET A 1 1.80 18.45 -10.19
C MET A 1 2.98 18.02 -9.32
N VAL A 2 2.79 17.03 -8.45
CA VAL A 2 3.89 16.49 -7.63
C VAL A 2 4.49 15.29 -8.37
N GLU A 3 5.79 15.33 -8.63
CA GLU A 3 6.54 14.19 -9.16
C GLU A 3 6.88 13.22 -8.01
N ASP A 4 6.80 11.92 -8.25
CA ASP A 4 7.04 10.84 -7.28
C ASP A 4 6.43 11.04 -5.88
N PRO A 5 5.09 11.17 -5.79
CA PRO A 5 4.42 11.45 -4.53
C PRO A 5 4.65 10.34 -3.49
N GLN A 6 5.32 10.69 -2.40
CA GLN A 6 5.58 9.78 -1.26
C GLN A 6 4.41 9.71 -0.27
N GLY A 7 3.40 10.56 -0.43
CA GLY A 7 2.30 10.72 0.53
C GLY A 7 2.63 11.69 1.68
N PRO A 8 1.74 11.80 2.67
CA PRO A 8 1.94 12.71 3.80
C PRO A 8 3.07 12.24 4.74
N VAL A 9 3.73 13.21 5.39
CA VAL A 9 4.84 12.95 6.34
C VAL A 9 4.39 12.21 7.60
N GLN A 10 3.13 12.40 8.01
CA GLN A 10 2.54 11.81 9.22
C GLN A 10 1.18 11.19 8.92
N GLY A 11 0.79 10.22 9.74
CA GLY A 11 -0.53 9.58 9.70
C GLY A 11 -0.57 8.28 10.50
N ASP A 12 -1.74 7.94 11.02
CA ASP A 12 -1.93 6.77 11.89
C ASP A 12 -2.04 5.45 11.11
N TYR A 13 -2.38 5.53 9.82
CA TYR A 13 -2.63 4.38 8.95
C TYR A 13 -1.66 4.31 7.77
N ARG A 14 -1.26 3.08 7.41
CA ARG A 14 -0.49 2.76 6.20
C ARG A 14 -1.40 2.17 5.13
N VAL A 15 -1.08 2.48 3.86
CA VAL A 15 -1.88 2.04 2.72
C VAL A 15 -1.61 0.57 2.40
N VAL A 16 -2.68 -0.22 2.28
CA VAL A 16 -2.67 -1.59 1.75
C VAL A 16 -3.51 -1.61 0.46
N ARG A 17 -3.02 -2.33 -0.56
CA ARG A 17 -3.70 -2.49 -1.86
C ARG A 17 -3.72 -3.94 -2.32
N GLY A 18 -4.67 -4.28 -3.18
CA GLY A 18 -4.77 -5.58 -3.85
C GLY A 18 -5.85 -6.52 -3.31
N GLY A 19 -6.45 -6.21 -2.15
CA GLY A 19 -7.47 -7.07 -1.54
C GLY A 19 -6.89 -8.34 -0.92
N SER A 20 -7.76 -9.33 -0.66
CA SER A 20 -7.43 -10.59 0.01
C SER A 20 -8.34 -11.73 -0.49
N TYR A 21 -8.03 -12.97 -0.11
CA TYR A 21 -8.79 -14.17 -0.51
C TYR A 21 -10.23 -14.22 0.02
N PHE A 22 -10.56 -13.49 1.09
CA PHE A 22 -11.91 -13.44 1.66
C PHE A 22 -12.64 -12.11 1.42
N GLY A 23 -11.95 -11.13 0.83
CA GLY A 23 -12.54 -9.84 0.50
C GLY A 23 -13.49 -9.93 -0.70
N SER A 24 -14.43 -8.99 -0.81
CA SER A 24 -15.27 -8.88 -2.01
C SER A 24 -14.41 -8.50 -3.23
N ALA A 25 -14.87 -8.88 -4.43
CA ALA A 25 -14.19 -8.54 -5.68
C ALA A 25 -13.98 -7.01 -5.86
N LEU A 26 -14.86 -6.20 -5.27
CA LEU A 26 -14.76 -4.74 -5.29
C LEU A 26 -13.49 -4.24 -4.55
N ASN A 27 -13.07 -4.94 -3.51
CA ASN A 27 -11.89 -4.59 -2.72
C ASN A 27 -10.57 -4.97 -3.43
N CYS A 28 -10.62 -5.91 -4.38
CA CYS A 28 -9.47 -6.37 -5.17
C CYS A 28 -9.19 -5.52 -6.42
N ARG A 29 -10.02 -4.50 -6.71
CA ARG A 29 -9.76 -3.58 -7.83
C ARG A 29 -8.45 -2.82 -7.63
N ALA A 30 -7.77 -2.52 -8.74
CA ALA A 30 -6.48 -1.82 -8.72
C ALA A 30 -6.56 -0.43 -8.04
N ALA A 31 -7.68 0.28 -8.16
CA ALA A 31 -7.87 1.60 -7.54
C ALA A 31 -8.21 1.56 -6.05
N SER A 32 -8.60 0.40 -5.51
CA SER A 32 -9.00 0.27 -4.11
C SER A 32 -7.81 0.43 -3.16
N ARG A 33 -8.03 1.20 -2.08
CA ARG A 33 -7.03 1.57 -1.07
C ARG A 33 -7.65 1.39 0.31
N HIS A 34 -6.95 0.69 1.20
CA HIS A 34 -7.36 0.49 2.59
C HIS A 34 -6.28 1.03 3.52
N GLY A 35 -6.68 1.50 4.70
CA GLY A 35 -5.77 1.95 5.76
C GLY A 35 -5.72 0.93 6.89
N HIS A 36 -4.52 0.53 7.31
CA HIS A 36 -4.31 -0.28 8.51
C HIS A 36 -3.25 0.35 9.40
N GLY A 37 -3.41 0.25 10.72
CA GLY A 37 -2.39 0.71 11.66
C GLY A 37 -1.08 -0.04 11.42
N PRO A 38 0.09 0.60 11.61
CA PRO A 38 1.38 -0.02 11.29
C PRO A 38 1.69 -1.26 12.13
N ALA A 39 1.08 -1.38 13.31
CA ALA A 39 1.23 -2.54 14.19
C ALA A 39 0.19 -3.65 13.93
N ASN A 40 -0.80 -3.43 13.05
CA ASN A 40 -1.84 -4.41 12.78
C ASN A 40 -1.26 -5.62 12.07
N ARG A 41 -1.64 -6.81 12.52
CA ARG A 41 -1.22 -8.10 11.96
C ARG A 41 -2.45 -8.93 11.65
N GLY A 42 -2.43 -9.62 10.53
CA GLY A 42 -3.50 -10.52 10.12
C GLY A 42 -3.08 -11.35 8.90
N SER A 43 -3.77 -12.45 8.65
CA SER A 43 -3.54 -13.31 7.48
C SER A 43 -4.08 -12.72 6.17
N SER A 44 -4.68 -11.53 6.23
CA SER A 44 -5.44 -10.91 5.14
C SER A 44 -4.64 -9.98 4.24
N PHE A 45 -3.42 -9.62 4.63
CA PHE A 45 -2.56 -8.72 3.86
C PHE A 45 -1.09 -9.06 4.08
N GLY A 46 -0.26 -8.62 3.13
CA GLY A 46 1.19 -8.73 3.16
C GLY A 46 1.82 -7.58 2.39
N PHE A 47 3.07 -7.72 1.99
CA PHE A 47 3.79 -6.71 1.21
C PHE A 47 4.63 -7.34 0.10
N ARG A 48 4.99 -6.52 -0.90
CA ARG A 48 5.92 -6.86 -1.96
C ARG A 48 7.05 -5.84 -1.93
N LEU A 49 8.28 -6.29 -2.10
CA LEU A 49 9.44 -5.39 -2.14
C LEU A 49 9.50 -4.65 -3.48
N ALA A 50 10.05 -3.45 -3.44
CA ALA A 50 10.41 -2.67 -4.62
C ALA A 50 11.87 -2.25 -4.49
N LEU A 51 12.58 -2.20 -5.60
CA LEU A 51 13.95 -1.70 -5.69
C LEU A 51 13.93 -0.36 -6.41
N SER A 52 14.62 0.65 -5.86
CA SER A 52 14.92 1.87 -6.59
C SER A 52 16.18 1.65 -7.43
N LEU A 53 16.12 2.03 -8.71
CA LEU A 53 17.33 2.11 -9.51
C LEU A 53 18.16 3.29 -9.00
N GLN A 54 19.47 3.09 -8.86
CA GLN A 54 20.38 4.21 -8.62
C GLN A 54 20.39 5.07 -9.89
N SER A 55 20.16 6.37 -9.74
CA SER A 55 20.47 7.33 -10.80
C SER A 55 21.96 7.24 -11.04
N VAL A 56 22.36 6.71 -12.20
CA VAL A 56 23.74 6.83 -12.66
C VAL A 56 23.95 8.32 -12.93
N GLY A 57 24.88 8.93 -12.20
CA GLY A 57 25.32 10.30 -12.44
C GLY A 57 26.16 10.40 -13.71
#